data_AF-A0A177EBS0-F1
#
_entry.id   AF-A0A177EBS0-F1
#
_cell.length_a   1.000
_cell.length_b   1.000
_cell.length_c   1.000
_cell.angle_alpha   90.00
_cell.angle_beta   90.00
_cell.angle_gamma   90.00
#
_symmetry.space_group_name_H-M   'P 1'
#
loop_
_entity.id
_entity.type
_entity.pdbx_description
1 polymer ?
#
loop_
_entity_poly.entity_id
_entity_poly.type
_entity_poly.pdbx_seq_one_letter_code
_entity_poly.pdbx_strand_id
1 'polypeptide(L)'
;MTFSGMMKTIMQPQCLELVNKKCWVGLFVLFTLNICSGGPCLSRKARIAALSENTRNTINVFNSASHPLNTKKGRSLFYRRKNQKNPNNPNRKIFIRKCPLDEIPDKIDPNVELSKVHIYGTNIGGGLDNIDIIARLAKLLNALGTTTVEEVQLLDFKMVACPDIRLSSNKTILCFTELLVLCNVSASVIQWLGACYDFSQCPKSIALGLYASSSITSLECLDVLNFTEVSGLWVKNLANLKDLNCQLLKSKQVADALILKGIGHILVSREIAHAISEKNWKELKIRMSFWRTNFSRYIPIHIGSLWLILDTARELEMLQKYQMFTTPHISVHELYITNTLVQTSISFLLLTSLLEWVAGHFKELTRLIVLPTFNITFELKEIIRTQTPIYMKTLPTLKSIIIGYHTIPIHNPSSPAPSNLITIPNKTILSTISQFDPRAPLAQSESSLIQSNPDLPSSC
;
A
#
# COMPACT_ATOMS: atom_id res chain seq x y z
N MET A 1 5.53 17.25 -55.15
CA MET A 1 6.96 16.93 -54.96
C MET A 1 7.51 18.02 -54.05
N THR A 2 7.98 17.80 -52.83
CA THR A 2 8.53 16.64 -52.12
C THR A 2 8.22 16.75 -50.63
N PHE A 3 7.98 15.58 -50.02
CA PHE A 3 7.84 15.30 -48.60
C PHE A 3 9.21 15.39 -47.89
N SER A 4 9.27 15.93 -46.66
CA SER A 4 10.25 15.51 -45.63
C SER A 4 9.90 16.09 -44.26
N GLY A 5 9.91 15.26 -43.21
CA GLY A 5 10.12 15.75 -41.83
C GLY A 5 9.10 15.39 -40.74
N MET A 6 8.50 14.20 -40.75
CA MET A 6 7.71 13.71 -39.60
C MET A 6 8.64 13.08 -38.54
N MET A 7 9.08 13.88 -37.56
CA MET A 7 9.68 13.35 -36.33
C MET A 7 8.57 12.83 -35.41
N LYS A 8 8.59 11.51 -35.17
CA LYS A 8 7.79 10.85 -34.11
C LYS A 8 8.33 11.28 -32.75
N THR A 9 7.60 12.12 -32.05
CA THR A 9 7.79 12.34 -30.61
C THR A 9 7.29 11.11 -29.85
N ILE A 10 8.20 10.25 -29.43
CA ILE A 10 7.92 9.19 -28.45
C ILE A 10 7.67 9.89 -27.11
N MET A 11 6.41 10.02 -26.72
CA MET A 11 6.05 10.41 -25.35
C MET A 11 6.51 9.31 -24.39
N GLN A 12 7.63 9.53 -23.72
CA GLN A 12 7.93 8.83 -22.48
C GLN A 12 6.84 9.15 -21.45
N PRO A 13 6.31 8.17 -20.71
CA PRO A 13 5.41 8.45 -19.60
C PRO A 13 6.24 9.13 -18.51
N GLN A 14 6.13 10.47 -18.45
CA GLN A 14 6.64 11.24 -17.34
C GLN A 14 5.94 10.75 -16.08
N CYS A 15 6.75 10.37 -15.09
CA CYS A 15 6.34 9.92 -13.76
C CYS A 15 5.85 11.13 -12.93
N LEU A 16 4.90 11.86 -13.50
CA LEU A 16 4.41 13.17 -13.07
C LEU A 16 2.88 13.23 -13.20
N GLU A 17 2.19 12.15 -12.84
CA GLU A 17 0.79 12.25 -12.42
C GLU A 17 0.71 12.59 -10.93
N LEU A 18 0.46 13.87 -10.71
CA LEU A 18 -0.41 14.40 -9.67
C LEU A 18 -0.13 13.90 -8.24
N VAL A 19 0.84 14.57 -7.64
CA VAL A 19 0.85 14.89 -6.21
C VAL A 19 -0.45 15.63 -5.87
N ASN A 20 -1.53 14.88 -5.67
CA ASN A 20 -2.79 15.40 -5.16
C ASN A 20 -2.65 15.56 -3.64
N LYS A 21 -1.92 16.60 -3.24
CA LYS A 21 -1.49 16.92 -1.86
C LYS A 21 -2.63 17.05 -0.84
N LYS A 22 -3.89 17.09 -1.26
CA LYS A 22 -5.03 17.30 -0.36
C LYS A 22 -5.80 16.04 0.04
N CYS A 23 -5.58 14.88 -0.60
CA CYS A 23 -6.33 13.65 -0.27
C CYS A 23 -5.53 12.62 0.57
N TRP A 24 -4.21 12.77 0.65
CA TRP A 24 -3.35 11.76 1.30
C TRP A 24 -3.22 11.90 2.82
N VAL A 25 -3.54 13.06 3.38
CA VAL A 25 -3.46 13.29 4.84
C VAL A 25 -4.57 12.53 5.59
N GLY A 26 -5.73 12.29 4.97
CA GLY A 26 -6.84 11.59 5.64
C GLY A 26 -6.64 10.08 5.85
N LEU A 27 -5.80 9.43 5.04
CA LEU A 27 -5.69 7.95 5.05
C LEU A 27 -4.61 7.40 5.99
N PHE A 28 -3.65 8.23 6.43
CA PHE A 28 -2.66 7.86 7.44
C PHE A 28 -3.10 8.19 8.87
N VAL A 29 -4.14 9.02 9.05
CA VAL A 29 -4.63 9.46 10.38
C VAL A 29 -5.30 8.33 11.17
N LEU A 30 -5.69 7.21 10.54
CA LEU A 30 -6.28 6.08 11.25
C LEU A 30 -5.25 5.14 11.92
N PHE A 31 -3.95 5.33 11.69
CA PHE A 31 -2.90 4.51 12.30
C PHE A 31 -2.32 5.05 13.61
N THR A 32 -2.71 6.24 14.06
CA THR A 32 -2.21 6.84 15.32
C THR A 32 -3.25 6.86 16.45
N LEU A 33 -4.45 6.31 16.26
CA LEU A 33 -5.47 6.22 17.31
C LEU A 33 -5.35 4.91 18.10
N ASN A 34 -4.20 4.73 18.75
CA ASN A 34 -4.10 3.84 19.91
C ASN A 34 -3.53 4.66 21.08
N ILE A 35 -4.46 5.22 21.86
CA ILE A 35 -4.39 5.50 23.29
C ILE A 35 -3.03 6.06 23.79
N CYS A 36 -2.79 7.34 23.50
CA CYS A 36 -2.03 8.17 24.44
C CYS A 36 -3.01 8.61 25.54
N SER A 37 -3.11 7.84 26.62
CA SER A 37 -3.61 8.35 27.89
C SER A 37 -2.72 9.54 28.27
N GLY A 38 -3.27 10.76 28.18
CA GLY A 38 -2.58 12.01 28.48
C GLY A 38 -2.19 12.08 29.95
N GLY A 39 -1.07 11.44 30.30
CA GLY A 39 -0.32 11.78 31.50
C GLY A 39 0.33 13.15 31.29
N PRO A 40 0.51 13.95 32.36
CA PRO A 40 1.17 15.25 32.26
C PRO A 40 2.54 15.10 31.59
N CYS A 41 2.71 15.76 30.43
CA CYS A 41 3.99 15.91 29.75
C CYS A 41 4.95 16.65 30.68
N LEU A 42 5.64 15.91 31.53
CA LEU A 42 6.85 16.39 32.18
C LEU A 42 7.79 16.81 31.06
N SER A 43 7.92 18.12 30.88
CA SER A 43 8.88 18.76 29.99
C SER A 43 10.27 18.22 30.33
N ARG A 44 10.68 17.16 29.63
CA ARG A 44 12.04 16.61 29.72
C ARG A 44 12.95 17.73 29.29
N LYS A 45 13.61 18.39 30.26
CA LYS A 45 14.64 19.39 30.01
C LYS A 45 15.60 18.80 28.99
N ALA A 46 15.65 19.42 27.80
CA ALA A 46 16.52 18.98 26.74
C ALA A 46 17.96 19.01 27.26
N ARG A 47 18.56 17.82 27.49
CA ARG A 47 19.96 17.73 27.88
C ARG A 47 20.80 18.20 26.72
N ILE A 48 21.50 19.30 26.96
CA ILE A 48 22.44 19.92 26.03
C ILE A 48 23.73 19.09 26.03
N ALA A 49 24.17 18.63 24.86
CA ALA A 49 25.46 17.97 24.69
C ALA A 49 26.47 18.93 24.05
N ALA A 50 27.74 18.84 24.44
CA ALA A 50 28.84 19.56 23.81
C ALA A 50 29.03 19.09 22.35
N LEU A 51 29.51 19.99 21.49
CA LEU A 51 29.70 19.70 20.07
C LEU A 51 30.94 18.80 19.88
N SER A 52 30.74 17.48 19.77
CA SER A 52 31.81 16.57 19.36
C SER A 52 32.11 16.71 17.87
N GLU A 53 33.26 16.20 17.42
CA GLU A 53 33.56 16.11 15.99
C GLU A 53 32.53 15.28 15.24
N ASN A 54 32.10 14.14 15.81
CA ASN A 54 31.04 13.32 15.25
C ASN A 54 29.72 14.10 15.11
N THR A 55 29.40 14.94 16.10
CA THR A 55 28.27 15.86 16.05
C THR A 55 28.44 16.82 14.86
N ARG A 56 29.63 17.41 14.65
CA ARG A 56 29.88 18.31 13.52
C ARG A 56 29.69 17.59 12.17
N ASN A 57 30.27 16.41 12.00
CA ASN A 57 30.17 15.64 10.75
C ASN A 57 28.73 15.20 10.47
N THR A 58 28.00 14.77 11.50
CA THR A 58 26.56 14.50 11.39
C THR A 58 25.79 15.76 10.93
N ILE A 59 26.08 16.96 11.48
CA ILE A 59 25.43 18.21 11.02
C ILE A 59 25.76 18.48 9.55
N ASN A 60 27.02 18.30 9.15
CA ASN A 60 27.48 18.59 7.79
C ASN A 60 26.74 17.76 6.74
N VAL A 61 26.57 16.45 6.95
CA VAL A 61 25.80 15.58 6.04
C VAL A 61 24.35 16.03 5.87
N PHE A 62 23.67 16.39 6.96
CA PHE A 62 22.28 16.85 6.86
C PHE A 62 22.17 18.26 6.27
N ASN A 63 23.20 19.10 6.44
CA ASN A 63 23.27 20.42 5.82
C ASN A 63 23.48 20.33 4.30
N SER A 64 24.43 19.49 3.84
CA SER A 64 24.69 19.29 2.40
C SER A 64 23.49 18.66 1.68
N ALA A 65 22.71 17.86 2.41
CA ALA A 65 21.45 17.25 2.00
C ALA A 65 20.25 18.24 1.86
N SER A 66 20.45 19.55 2.09
CA SER A 66 19.41 20.59 2.04
C SER A 66 18.31 20.47 3.11
N HIS A 67 18.47 19.57 4.10
CA HIS A 67 17.51 19.35 5.20
C HIS A 67 18.24 19.33 6.54
N PRO A 68 18.66 20.51 7.05
CA PRO A 68 19.50 20.60 8.23
C PRO A 68 18.86 19.95 9.47
N LEU A 69 19.69 19.48 10.39
CA LEU A 69 19.23 19.09 11.72
C LEU A 69 18.72 20.32 12.48
N ASN A 70 17.69 20.16 13.32
CA ASN A 70 17.24 21.25 14.16
C ASN A 70 18.31 21.51 15.23
N THR A 71 19.07 22.59 15.03
CA THR A 71 20.06 23.11 15.97
C THR A 71 19.57 24.42 16.57
N LYS A 72 19.81 24.63 17.86
CA LYS A 72 19.61 25.92 18.53
C LYS A 72 20.97 26.55 18.81
N LYS A 73 21.16 27.81 18.41
CA LYS A 73 22.34 28.57 18.78
C LYS A 73 22.12 29.16 20.18
N GLY A 74 22.93 28.75 21.14
CA GLY A 74 23.05 29.40 22.46
C GLY A 74 24.03 30.58 22.43
N ARG A 75 24.17 31.29 23.55
CA ARG A 75 25.00 32.51 23.69
C ARG A 75 26.47 32.31 23.27
N SER A 76 27.00 31.08 23.26
CA SER A 76 28.36 30.77 22.79
C SER A 76 28.53 29.38 22.16
N LEU A 77 27.48 28.55 22.11
CA LEU A 77 27.56 27.15 21.64
C LEU A 77 26.34 26.79 20.78
N PHE A 78 26.56 26.01 19.72
CA PHE A 78 25.48 25.38 18.98
C PHE A 78 25.06 24.10 19.70
N TYR A 79 23.77 24.00 20.00
CA TYR A 79 23.17 22.85 20.67
C TYR A 79 22.24 22.11 19.70
N ARG A 80 22.28 20.78 19.72
CA ARG A 80 21.38 19.95 18.91
C ARG A 80 20.21 19.46 19.75
N ARG A 81 18.99 19.47 19.19
CA ARG A 81 17.86 18.75 19.79
C ARG A 81 18.09 17.24 19.62
N LYS A 82 17.99 16.47 20.71
CA LYS A 82 18.16 15.00 20.62
C LYS A 82 17.07 14.34 19.79
N ASN A 83 15.83 14.75 20.03
CA ASN A 83 14.67 14.30 19.29
C ASN A 83 14.47 15.19 18.05
N GLN A 84 14.65 14.60 16.86
CA GLN A 84 14.45 15.27 15.58
C GLN A 84 13.11 14.91 14.92
N LYS A 85 12.17 14.33 15.68
CA LYS A 85 10.82 13.94 15.25
C LYS A 85 9.87 15.14 15.12
N ASN A 86 10.34 16.25 14.53
CA ASN A 86 9.50 17.43 14.35
C ASN A 86 8.36 17.11 13.37
N PRO A 87 7.08 17.14 13.79
CA PRO A 87 5.95 16.82 12.92
C PRO A 87 5.81 17.79 11.74
N ASN A 88 6.35 19.01 11.85
CA ASN A 88 6.27 20.01 10.79
C ASN A 88 7.32 19.84 9.69
N ASN A 89 8.34 19.01 9.90
CA ASN A 89 9.32 18.66 8.88
C ASN A 89 9.82 17.22 9.05
N PRO A 90 8.96 16.23 8.80
CA PRO A 90 9.30 14.83 9.00
C PRO A 90 10.24 14.29 7.91
N ASN A 91 10.40 15.00 6.80
CA ASN A 91 11.04 14.45 5.60
C ASN A 91 12.47 14.96 5.45
N ARG A 92 13.43 14.30 6.12
CA ARG A 92 14.86 14.55 5.89
C ARG A 92 15.28 13.88 4.60
N LYS A 93 15.51 14.66 3.56
CA LYS A 93 15.97 14.14 2.27
C LYS A 93 17.48 14.24 2.17
N ILE A 94 18.14 13.16 1.78
CA ILE A 94 19.56 13.06 1.50
C ILE A 94 19.72 12.67 0.03
N PHE A 95 20.34 13.53 -0.76
CA PHE A 95 20.68 13.22 -2.15
C PHE A 95 22.08 12.64 -2.17
N ILE A 96 22.20 11.33 -2.36
CA ILE A 96 23.48 10.63 -2.14
C ILE A 96 24.60 11.16 -3.03
N ARG A 97 24.26 11.59 -4.25
CA ARG A 97 25.18 12.20 -5.22
C ARG A 97 25.75 13.56 -4.79
N LYS A 98 25.10 14.25 -3.84
CA LYS A 98 25.54 15.56 -3.32
C LYS A 98 26.38 15.44 -2.04
N CYS A 99 26.57 14.22 -1.52
CA CYS A 99 27.25 13.99 -0.24
C CYS A 99 28.63 13.36 -0.54
N PRO A 100 29.74 14.12 -0.53
CA PRO A 100 31.11 13.59 -0.62
C PRO A 100 31.31 12.36 0.25
N LEU A 101 31.98 11.33 -0.27
CA LEU A 101 32.14 10.06 0.44
C LEU A 101 32.91 10.22 1.75
N ASP A 102 33.88 11.12 1.78
CA ASP A 102 34.67 11.53 2.94
C ASP A 102 33.86 12.34 3.96
N GLU A 103 32.85 13.11 3.52
CA GLU A 103 31.97 13.87 4.41
C GLU A 103 30.92 13.03 5.15
N ILE A 104 30.59 11.84 4.64
CA ILE A 104 29.68 10.92 5.33
C ILE A 104 30.40 10.37 6.57
N PRO A 105 29.93 10.61 7.82
CA PRO A 105 30.61 10.13 9.01
C PRO A 105 30.47 8.61 9.12
N ASP A 106 31.38 7.96 9.84
CA ASP A 106 31.29 6.52 10.08
C ASP A 106 30.15 6.14 11.04
N LYS A 107 29.73 7.09 11.89
CA LYS A 107 28.65 6.93 12.87
C LYS A 107 27.78 8.18 12.86
N ILE A 108 26.48 8.03 13.00
CA ILE A 108 25.64 9.16 13.39
C ILE A 108 25.78 9.36 14.91
N ASP A 109 25.79 10.61 15.35
CA ASP A 109 25.79 10.95 16.78
C ASP A 109 24.67 10.17 17.51
N PRO A 110 25.00 9.31 18.50
CA PRO A 110 24.05 8.38 19.11
C PRO A 110 22.93 9.08 19.90
N ASN A 111 23.05 10.39 20.14
CA ASN A 111 22.00 11.19 20.75
C ASN A 111 20.96 11.71 19.74
N VAL A 112 21.08 11.37 18.46
CA VAL A 112 20.19 11.85 17.39
C VAL A 112 19.18 10.78 17.02
N GLU A 113 17.96 10.95 17.48
CA GLU A 113 16.83 10.11 17.06
C GLU A 113 16.19 10.71 15.81
N LEU A 114 16.13 9.93 14.73
CA LEU A 114 15.55 10.33 13.45
C LEU A 114 14.22 9.61 13.26
N SER A 115 13.15 10.36 13.00
CA SER A 115 11.87 9.72 12.67
C SER A 115 11.91 9.12 11.27
N LYS A 116 12.27 9.92 10.26
CA LYS A 116 12.18 9.50 8.87
C LYS A 116 13.30 10.09 8.03
N VAL A 117 13.95 9.23 7.25
CA VAL A 117 15.05 9.58 6.35
C VAL A 117 14.75 9.09 4.94
N HIS A 118 14.83 9.99 3.97
CA HIS A 118 14.66 9.71 2.54
C HIS A 118 16.01 9.81 1.86
N ILE A 119 16.50 8.74 1.26
CA ILE A 119 17.79 8.70 0.56
C ILE A 119 17.51 8.55 -0.93
N TYR A 120 17.95 9.51 -1.74
CA TYR A 120 17.71 9.56 -3.18
C TYR A 120 18.97 9.15 -3.95
N GLY A 121 18.85 8.16 -4.84
CA GLY A 121 19.92 7.66 -5.69
C GLY A 121 20.16 8.45 -6.98
N THR A 122 19.09 8.99 -7.58
CA THR A 122 19.22 9.90 -8.72
C THR A 122 19.08 11.35 -8.27
N ASN A 123 19.90 12.21 -8.87
CA ASN A 123 19.65 13.64 -8.91
C ASN A 123 19.74 14.08 -10.38
N ILE A 124 19.00 15.10 -10.73
CA ILE A 124 19.07 15.74 -12.05
C ILE A 124 20.45 16.41 -12.13
N GLY A 125 21.39 15.84 -12.90
CA GLY A 125 22.60 16.54 -13.32
C GLY A 125 23.98 16.05 -12.81
N GLY A 126 24.27 14.74 -12.80
CA GLY A 126 25.66 14.31 -12.57
C GLY A 126 25.98 12.89 -13.07
N GLY A 127 27.11 12.73 -13.75
CA GLY A 127 27.60 11.47 -14.33
C GLY A 127 28.37 10.55 -13.39
N LEU A 128 28.12 10.61 -12.07
CA LEU A 128 28.74 9.68 -11.13
C LEU A 128 28.42 8.23 -11.52
N ASP A 129 29.45 7.39 -11.46
CA ASP A 129 29.32 5.96 -11.70
C ASP A 129 28.48 5.28 -10.60
N ASN A 130 27.99 4.07 -10.88
CA ASN A 130 27.18 3.33 -9.91
C ASN A 130 28.00 2.86 -8.69
N ILE A 131 29.33 2.73 -8.81
CA ILE A 131 30.22 2.24 -7.75
C ILE A 131 30.29 3.27 -6.63
N ASP A 132 30.56 4.53 -6.97
CA ASP A 132 30.64 5.65 -6.04
C ASP A 132 29.29 5.88 -5.34
N ILE A 133 28.17 5.76 -6.06
CA ILE A 133 26.83 5.89 -5.47
C ILE A 133 26.58 4.81 -4.43
N ILE A 134 26.88 3.55 -4.75
CA ILE A 134 26.69 2.44 -3.81
C ILE A 134 27.66 2.53 -2.64
N ALA A 135 28.91 2.97 -2.86
CA ALA A 135 29.87 3.19 -1.78
C ALA A 135 29.38 4.25 -0.78
N ARG A 136 28.84 5.37 -1.28
CA ARG A 136 28.22 6.42 -0.44
C ARG A 136 26.98 5.92 0.28
N LEU A 137 26.11 5.19 -0.43
CA LEU A 137 24.92 4.59 0.18
C LEU A 137 25.30 3.63 1.30
N ALA A 138 26.30 2.78 1.07
CA ALA A 138 26.82 1.85 2.07
C ALA A 138 27.33 2.58 3.31
N LYS A 139 28.20 3.59 3.11
CA LYS A 139 28.74 4.38 4.22
C LYS A 139 27.64 5.09 5.01
N LEU A 140 26.64 5.65 4.32
CA LEU A 140 25.52 6.33 4.96
C LEU A 140 24.62 5.35 5.74
N LEU A 141 24.29 4.20 5.17
CA LEU A 141 23.47 3.17 5.84
C LEU A 141 24.20 2.61 7.08
N ASN A 142 25.51 2.34 6.98
CA ASN A 142 26.33 1.95 8.13
C ASN A 142 26.30 3.01 9.24
N ALA A 143 26.44 4.29 8.88
CA ALA A 143 26.36 5.38 9.84
C ALA A 143 24.97 5.48 10.49
N LEU A 144 23.89 5.32 9.71
CA LEU A 144 22.52 5.30 10.22
C LEU A 144 22.26 4.11 11.13
N GLY A 145 22.90 2.96 10.88
CA GLY A 145 22.84 1.77 11.73
C GLY A 145 23.37 1.98 13.15
N THR A 146 24.12 3.06 13.40
CA THR A 146 24.62 3.39 14.75
C THR A 146 23.70 4.30 15.56
N THR A 147 22.52 4.66 15.02
CA THR A 147 21.52 5.47 15.71
C THR A 147 20.12 4.89 15.54
N THR A 148 19.15 5.41 16.30
CA THR A 148 17.75 5.02 16.15
C THR A 148 17.11 5.78 15.00
N VAL A 149 16.65 5.04 13.99
CA VAL A 149 15.88 5.55 12.87
C VAL A 149 14.57 4.77 12.77
N GLU A 150 13.42 5.45 12.80
CA GLU A 150 12.12 4.77 12.73
C GLU A 150 11.81 4.30 11.31
N GLU A 151 11.92 5.23 10.34
CA GLU A 151 11.67 4.96 8.94
C GLU A 151 12.86 5.31 8.04
N VAL A 152 13.25 4.38 7.17
CA VAL A 152 14.18 4.64 6.07
C VAL A 152 13.51 4.39 4.74
N GLN A 153 13.65 5.33 3.82
CA GLN A 153 13.16 5.23 2.47
C GLN A 153 14.30 5.38 1.48
N LEU A 154 14.49 4.38 0.62
CA LEU A 154 15.40 4.44 -0.52
C LEU A 154 14.59 4.76 -1.77
N LEU A 155 14.97 5.84 -2.45
CA LEU A 155 14.25 6.36 -3.60
C LEU A 155 15.13 6.42 -4.84
N ASP A 156 14.60 5.96 -5.96
CA ASP A 156 15.17 6.14 -7.30
C ASP A 156 16.57 5.50 -7.49
N PHE A 157 16.78 4.30 -6.96
CA PHE A 157 17.98 3.49 -7.21
C PHE A 157 17.73 2.48 -8.35
N LYS A 158 17.80 2.96 -9.60
CA LYS A 158 17.52 2.18 -10.82
C LYS A 158 18.79 1.63 -11.47
N MET A 159 19.52 0.77 -10.78
CA MET A 159 20.75 0.19 -11.33
C MET A 159 20.48 -1.15 -12.01
N VAL A 160 20.96 -1.33 -13.24
CA VAL A 160 20.83 -2.61 -13.97
C VAL A 160 21.64 -3.70 -13.25
N ALA A 161 22.88 -3.38 -12.89
CA ALA A 161 23.74 -4.21 -12.06
C ALA A 161 24.26 -3.37 -10.90
N CYS A 162 24.26 -3.94 -9.71
CA CYS A 162 24.98 -3.38 -8.58
C CYS A 162 26.43 -3.90 -8.62
N PRO A 163 27.42 -3.03 -8.44
CA PRO A 163 28.80 -3.47 -8.33
C PRO A 163 28.95 -4.38 -7.12
N ASP A 164 29.80 -5.41 -7.26
CA ASP A 164 30.21 -6.29 -6.16
C ASP A 164 31.14 -5.51 -5.23
N ILE A 165 30.55 -4.59 -4.46
CA ILE A 165 31.24 -3.94 -3.35
C ILE A 165 31.15 -4.93 -2.21
N ARG A 166 32.14 -5.83 -2.15
CA ARG A 166 32.32 -6.76 -1.03
C ARG A 166 32.54 -5.93 0.24
N LEU A 167 31.45 -5.61 0.94
CA LEU A 167 31.53 -5.30 2.35
C LEU A 167 32.05 -6.56 3.06
N SER A 168 32.67 -6.38 4.22
CA SER A 168 33.27 -7.47 5.01
C SER A 168 32.42 -8.74 5.01
N SER A 169 33.04 -9.92 5.16
CA SER A 169 32.33 -11.21 5.25
C SER A 169 31.23 -11.24 6.33
N ASN A 170 31.27 -10.31 7.28
CA ASN A 170 30.23 -10.10 8.27
C ASN A 170 29.24 -9.05 7.78
N LYS A 171 27.96 -9.44 7.64
CA LYS A 171 26.87 -8.52 7.33
C LYS A 171 26.67 -7.52 8.46
N THR A 172 26.44 -6.26 8.12
CA THR A 172 26.12 -5.23 9.12
C THR A 172 24.66 -5.36 9.54
N ILE A 173 24.38 -5.30 10.84
CA ILE A 173 23.00 -5.22 11.34
C ILE A 173 22.51 -3.80 11.15
N LEU A 174 21.39 -3.65 10.45
CA LEU A 174 20.78 -2.36 10.16
C LEU A 174 19.51 -2.21 11.01
N CYS A 175 19.60 -1.47 12.12
CA CYS A 175 18.51 -1.35 13.09
C CYS A 175 17.56 -0.20 12.74
N PHE A 176 16.52 -0.50 11.96
CA PHE A 176 15.34 0.37 11.84
C PHE A 176 14.21 -0.15 12.71
N THR A 177 13.40 0.73 13.28
CA THR A 177 12.40 0.30 14.27
C THR A 177 10.99 0.11 13.71
N GLU A 178 10.63 0.75 12.59
CA GLU A 178 9.25 0.77 12.12
C GLU A 178 9.05 0.47 10.63
N LEU A 179 9.82 1.07 9.72
CA LEU A 179 9.51 0.96 8.28
C LEU A 179 10.74 1.06 7.37
N LEU A 180 10.87 0.09 6.46
CA LEU A 180 11.76 0.16 5.30
C LEU A 180 10.94 0.35 4.03
N VAL A 181 11.17 1.44 3.29
CA VAL A 181 10.54 1.70 1.99
C VAL A 181 11.57 1.66 0.87
N LEU A 182 11.26 0.87 -0.16
CA LEU A 182 11.99 0.75 -1.40
C LEU A 182 11.12 1.32 -2.52
N CYS A 183 11.37 2.57 -2.91
CA CYS A 183 10.60 3.26 -3.94
C CYS A 183 11.44 3.42 -5.21
N ASN A 184 10.95 2.87 -6.32
CA ASN A 184 11.63 2.96 -7.60
C ASN A 184 13.07 2.38 -7.55
N VAL A 185 13.23 1.27 -6.82
CA VAL A 185 14.49 0.58 -6.57
C VAL A 185 14.54 -0.68 -7.43
N SER A 186 15.69 -0.96 -8.06
CA SER A 186 15.85 -2.17 -8.87
C SER A 186 16.10 -3.42 -8.04
N ALA A 187 15.75 -4.59 -8.60
CA ALA A 187 16.01 -5.88 -7.94
C ALA A 187 17.50 -6.07 -7.58
N SER A 188 18.41 -5.63 -8.44
CA SER A 188 19.86 -5.70 -8.20
C SER A 188 20.30 -4.91 -6.96
N VAL A 189 19.67 -3.77 -6.67
CA VAL A 189 19.94 -2.98 -5.46
C VAL A 189 19.39 -3.67 -4.22
N ILE A 190 18.24 -4.34 -4.33
CA ILE A 190 17.67 -5.13 -3.22
C ILE A 190 18.57 -6.34 -2.91
N GLN A 191 19.07 -7.03 -3.94
CA GLN A 191 20.06 -8.11 -3.79
C GLN A 191 21.33 -7.62 -3.12
N TRP A 192 21.86 -6.47 -3.56
CA TRP A 192 23.01 -5.85 -2.91
C TRP A 192 22.74 -5.52 -1.43
N LEU A 193 21.56 -4.97 -1.09
CA LEU A 193 21.16 -4.73 0.30
C LEU A 193 21.15 -6.02 1.13
N GLY A 194 20.53 -7.09 0.62
CA GLY A 194 20.46 -8.38 1.32
C GLY A 194 21.81 -9.09 1.45
N ALA A 195 22.75 -8.83 0.54
CA ALA A 195 24.11 -9.32 0.64
C ALA A 195 24.92 -8.56 1.72
N CYS A 196 24.68 -7.26 1.85
CA CYS A 196 25.45 -6.36 2.72
C CYS A 196 24.93 -6.31 4.17
N TYR A 197 23.62 -6.43 4.35
CA TYR A 197 22.97 -6.19 5.63
C TYR A 197 22.17 -7.41 6.08
N ASP A 198 22.16 -7.62 7.40
CA ASP A 198 21.36 -8.65 8.03
C ASP A 198 20.07 -8.05 8.62
N PHE A 199 18.94 -8.35 7.99
CA PHE A 199 17.62 -7.93 8.46
C PHE A 199 16.92 -8.98 9.33
N SER A 200 17.53 -10.15 9.54
CA SER A 200 16.96 -11.19 10.40
C SER A 200 16.89 -10.77 11.87
N GLN A 201 17.74 -9.82 12.26
CA GLN A 201 17.81 -9.24 13.60
C GLN A 201 16.95 -7.97 13.76
N CYS A 202 16.24 -7.54 12.72
CA CYS A 202 15.35 -6.39 12.82
C CYS A 202 14.20 -6.69 13.79
N PRO A 203 13.68 -5.67 14.51
CA PRO A 203 12.48 -5.83 15.32
C PRO A 203 11.30 -6.37 14.49
N LYS A 204 10.54 -7.31 15.06
CA LYS A 204 9.34 -7.88 14.42
C LYS A 204 8.28 -6.84 14.01
N SER A 205 8.35 -5.64 14.59
CA SER A 205 7.48 -4.52 14.28
C SER A 205 7.76 -3.86 12.92
N ILE A 206 8.85 -4.20 12.23
CA ILE A 206 9.21 -3.52 10.98
C ILE A 206 8.24 -3.87 9.85
N ALA A 207 7.71 -2.85 9.18
CA ALA A 207 6.97 -2.98 7.94
C ALA A 207 7.92 -2.84 6.73
N LEU A 208 7.61 -3.54 5.65
CA LEU A 208 8.33 -3.48 4.39
C LEU A 208 7.43 -2.91 3.29
N GLY A 209 7.89 -1.87 2.62
CA GLY A 209 7.19 -1.24 1.53
C GLY A 209 7.96 -1.27 0.23
N LEU A 210 7.33 -1.74 -0.84
CA LEU A 210 7.86 -1.77 -2.19
C LEU A 210 6.96 -0.97 -3.13
N TYR A 211 7.49 0.10 -3.72
CA TYR A 211 6.72 1.09 -4.46
C TYR A 211 7.31 1.36 -5.84
N ALA A 212 6.46 1.54 -6.84
CA ALA A 212 6.80 2.13 -8.14
C ALA A 212 8.06 1.53 -8.82
N SER A 213 8.35 0.25 -8.57
CA SER A 213 9.60 -0.39 -9.00
C SER A 213 9.36 -1.21 -10.26
N SER A 214 9.42 -0.55 -11.42
CA SER A 214 9.05 -1.14 -12.72
C SER A 214 9.96 -2.28 -13.18
N SER A 215 11.18 -2.39 -12.66
CA SER A 215 12.09 -3.50 -12.98
C SER A 215 11.76 -4.81 -12.28
N ILE A 216 10.86 -4.79 -11.29
CA ILE A 216 10.52 -5.96 -10.47
C ILE A 216 9.34 -6.69 -11.09
N THR A 217 9.58 -7.91 -11.55
CA THR A 217 8.55 -8.81 -12.10
C THR A 217 8.06 -9.86 -11.11
N SER A 218 8.81 -10.11 -10.03
CA SER A 218 8.46 -11.06 -8.97
C SER A 218 8.95 -10.54 -7.61
N LEU A 219 8.26 -10.90 -6.53
CA LEU A 219 8.64 -10.51 -5.17
C LEU A 219 9.79 -11.35 -4.59
N GLU A 220 10.29 -12.37 -5.30
CA GLU A 220 11.38 -13.24 -4.82
C GLU A 220 12.68 -12.45 -4.55
N CYS A 221 12.85 -11.30 -5.21
CA CYS A 221 13.96 -10.40 -4.93
C CYS A 221 14.00 -9.90 -3.47
N LEU A 222 12.90 -9.99 -2.72
CA LEU A 222 12.85 -9.64 -1.30
C LEU A 222 13.42 -10.74 -0.39
N ASP A 223 13.52 -11.98 -0.87
CA ASP A 223 13.94 -13.13 -0.05
C ASP A 223 15.40 -12.98 0.43
N VAL A 224 16.24 -12.31 -0.36
CA VAL A 224 17.62 -11.99 -0.02
C VAL A 224 17.76 -11.08 1.21
N LEU A 225 16.71 -10.34 1.58
CA LEU A 225 16.72 -9.51 2.79
C LEU A 225 16.66 -10.39 4.05
N ASN A 226 16.18 -11.64 3.96
CA ASN A 226 16.16 -12.61 5.05
C ASN A 226 15.46 -12.12 6.33
N PHE A 227 14.37 -11.35 6.20
CA PHE A 227 13.53 -11.01 7.35
C PHE A 227 12.93 -12.27 7.97
N THR A 228 12.99 -12.40 9.30
CA THR A 228 12.32 -13.49 10.02
C THR A 228 10.81 -13.30 10.08
N GLU A 229 10.39 -12.04 10.22
CA GLU A 229 8.99 -11.61 10.36
C GLU A 229 8.92 -10.10 10.05
N VAL A 230 7.82 -9.65 9.44
CA VAL A 230 7.53 -8.23 9.23
C VAL A 230 6.11 -7.92 9.69
N SER A 231 5.86 -6.77 10.30
CA SER A 231 4.52 -6.36 10.72
C SER A 231 3.58 -6.16 9.54
N GLY A 232 4.11 -5.70 8.40
CA GLY A 232 3.32 -5.57 7.19
C GLY A 232 4.14 -5.55 5.91
N LEU A 233 3.48 -5.91 4.81
CA LEU A 233 4.03 -5.88 3.46
C LEU A 233 3.16 -4.99 2.56
N TRP A 234 3.75 -3.92 2.03
CA TRP A 234 3.05 -2.95 1.20
C TRP A 234 3.63 -2.92 -0.21
N VAL A 235 2.90 -3.48 -1.18
CA VAL A 235 3.30 -3.53 -2.59
C VAL A 235 2.40 -2.59 -3.39
N LYS A 236 2.96 -1.50 -3.93
CA LYS A 236 2.18 -0.47 -4.63
C LYS A 236 2.76 -0.04 -5.96
N ASN A 237 1.94 -0.02 -7.01
CA ASN A 237 2.27 0.51 -8.34
C ASN A 237 3.45 -0.23 -9.02
N LEU A 238 3.53 -1.55 -8.89
CA LEU A 238 4.50 -2.37 -9.63
C LEU A 238 3.86 -2.84 -10.95
N ALA A 239 3.94 -2.00 -11.99
CA ALA A 239 3.25 -2.23 -13.26
C ALA A 239 3.63 -3.54 -13.96
N ASN A 240 4.86 -4.02 -13.76
CA ASN A 240 5.40 -5.22 -14.41
C ASN A 240 5.42 -6.46 -13.51
N LEU A 241 4.85 -6.39 -12.30
CA LEU A 241 4.76 -7.54 -11.41
C LEU A 241 3.91 -8.62 -12.06
N LYS A 242 4.39 -9.85 -12.10
CA LYS A 242 3.73 -11.02 -12.70
C LYS A 242 3.21 -11.99 -11.65
N ASP A 243 3.89 -12.08 -10.52
CA ASP A 243 3.55 -13.00 -9.42
C ASP A 243 3.90 -12.41 -8.04
N LEU A 244 3.34 -13.02 -7.00
CA LEU A 244 3.60 -12.69 -5.58
C LEU A 244 4.52 -13.71 -4.91
N ASN A 245 5.34 -14.45 -5.67
CA ASN A 245 6.21 -15.44 -5.05
C ASN A 245 7.25 -14.71 -4.19
N CYS A 246 7.25 -14.99 -2.90
CA CYS A 246 8.33 -14.66 -1.97
C CYS A 246 8.16 -15.49 -0.70
N GLN A 247 9.26 -15.75 0.00
CA GLN A 247 9.28 -16.53 1.23
C GLN A 247 8.47 -15.87 2.35
N LEU A 248 8.44 -14.54 2.40
CA LEU A 248 7.64 -13.79 3.38
C LEU A 248 6.16 -14.18 3.36
N LEU A 249 5.59 -14.38 2.17
CA LEU A 249 4.20 -14.78 2.01
C LEU A 249 4.02 -16.31 2.15
N LYS A 250 4.88 -17.12 1.52
CA LYS A 250 4.81 -18.59 1.61
C LYS A 250 4.92 -19.08 3.05
N SER A 251 5.87 -18.53 3.80
CA SER A 251 6.16 -18.88 5.19
C SER A 251 5.30 -18.10 6.20
N LYS A 252 4.28 -17.36 5.74
CA LYS A 252 3.36 -16.58 6.58
C LYS A 252 4.06 -15.60 7.54
N GLN A 253 5.20 -15.04 7.14
CA GLN A 253 6.04 -14.15 7.96
C GLN A 253 5.55 -12.69 7.98
N VAL A 254 4.53 -12.33 7.19
CA VAL A 254 3.91 -10.98 7.24
C VAL A 254 2.80 -10.96 8.28
N ALA A 255 3.04 -10.44 9.48
CA ALA A 255 2.19 -10.59 10.67
C ALA A 255 0.80 -9.95 10.58
N ASP A 256 0.70 -8.64 10.33
CA ASP A 256 -0.54 -7.90 10.57
C ASP A 256 -1.20 -7.40 9.29
N ALA A 257 -0.40 -6.86 8.36
CA ALA A 257 -0.93 -6.07 7.25
C ALA A 257 -0.39 -6.49 5.88
N LEU A 258 -1.28 -6.71 4.92
CA LEU A 258 -0.92 -6.89 3.50
C LEU A 258 -1.65 -5.85 2.65
N ILE A 259 -0.88 -5.01 1.95
CA ILE A 259 -1.43 -3.95 1.10
C ILE A 259 -0.94 -4.14 -0.33
N LEU A 260 -1.86 -4.46 -1.23
CA LEU A 260 -1.64 -4.65 -2.66
C LEU A 260 -2.45 -3.62 -3.44
N LYS A 261 -1.78 -2.59 -3.99
CA LYS A 261 -2.47 -1.47 -4.69
C LYS A 261 -1.80 -1.15 -6.02
N GLY A 262 -2.59 -0.86 -7.06
CA GLY A 262 -2.06 -0.44 -8.36
C GLY A 262 -1.18 -1.52 -9.02
N ILE A 263 -1.47 -2.78 -8.72
CA ILE A 263 -0.86 -3.94 -9.38
C ILE A 263 -1.78 -4.40 -10.51
N GLY A 264 -1.16 -4.84 -11.62
CA GLY A 264 -1.87 -5.38 -12.77
C GLY A 264 -2.50 -6.74 -12.51
N HIS A 265 -2.87 -7.45 -13.58
CA HIS A 265 -3.26 -8.84 -13.49
C HIS A 265 -2.02 -9.69 -13.17
N ILE A 266 -1.98 -10.25 -11.97
CA ILE A 266 -0.89 -11.10 -11.49
C ILE A 266 -1.38 -12.53 -11.29
N LEU A 267 -0.47 -13.47 -11.48
CA LEU A 267 -0.69 -14.88 -11.17
C LEU A 267 -0.40 -15.11 -9.69
N VAL A 268 -1.34 -15.74 -8.99
CA VAL A 268 -1.16 -16.17 -7.60
C VAL A 268 -1.13 -17.68 -7.60
N SER A 269 -0.02 -18.26 -7.15
CA SER A 269 0.07 -19.71 -6.98
C SER A 269 -0.93 -20.17 -5.91
N ARG A 270 -1.38 -21.42 -6.00
CA ARG A 270 -2.28 -22.01 -4.98
C ARG A 270 -1.66 -21.93 -3.58
N GLU A 271 -0.36 -22.15 -3.48
CA GLU A 271 0.41 -22.05 -2.24
C GLU A 271 0.30 -20.66 -1.60
N ILE A 272 0.56 -19.59 -2.38
CA ILE A 272 0.46 -18.22 -1.88
C ILE A 272 -1.00 -17.86 -1.52
N ALA A 273 -1.97 -18.24 -2.35
CA ALA A 273 -3.38 -17.99 -2.08
C ALA A 273 -3.86 -18.67 -0.80
N HIS A 274 -3.41 -19.90 -0.56
CA HIS A 274 -3.65 -20.64 0.66
C HIS A 274 -2.97 -19.99 1.87
N ALA A 275 -1.69 -19.64 1.75
CA ALA A 275 -0.94 -19.01 2.83
C ALA A 275 -1.55 -17.67 3.28
N ILE A 276 -2.03 -16.86 2.32
CA ILE A 276 -2.73 -15.60 2.61
C ILE A 276 -4.11 -15.85 3.25
N SER A 277 -4.87 -16.85 2.79
CA SER A 277 -6.22 -17.10 3.32
C SER A 277 -6.24 -17.73 4.71
N GLU A 278 -5.27 -18.58 5.05
CA GLU A 278 -5.16 -19.18 6.39
C GLU A 278 -4.72 -18.21 7.49
N LYS A 279 -4.29 -16.99 7.11
CA LYS A 279 -3.78 -16.02 8.06
C LYS A 279 -4.87 -15.11 8.60
N ASN A 280 -4.79 -14.82 9.90
CA ASN A 280 -5.63 -13.82 10.57
C ASN A 280 -5.04 -12.44 10.34
N TRP A 281 -5.56 -11.70 9.37
CA TRP A 281 -5.05 -10.38 9.05
C TRP A 281 -5.64 -9.33 9.97
N LYS A 282 -4.81 -8.43 10.50
CA LYS A 282 -5.33 -7.19 11.11
C LYS A 282 -5.85 -6.27 10.02
N GLU A 283 -5.10 -6.13 8.92
CA GLU A 283 -5.50 -5.35 7.76
C GLU A 283 -5.16 -6.06 6.45
N LEU A 284 -6.12 -6.12 5.54
CA LEU A 284 -5.90 -6.56 4.17
C LEU A 284 -6.45 -5.51 3.22
N LYS A 285 -5.60 -4.98 2.33
CA LYS A 285 -6.00 -3.99 1.34
C LYS A 285 -5.66 -4.43 -0.05
N ILE A 286 -6.68 -4.53 -0.89
CA ILE A 286 -6.60 -5.27 -2.14
C ILE A 286 -7.63 -4.79 -3.15
N ARG A 287 -7.36 -4.99 -4.43
CA ARG A 287 -8.33 -4.74 -5.50
C ARG A 287 -9.45 -5.79 -5.46
N MET A 288 -10.69 -5.37 -5.68
CA MET A 288 -11.87 -6.23 -5.56
C MET A 288 -11.85 -7.43 -6.51
N SER A 289 -11.56 -7.22 -7.79
CA SER A 289 -11.44 -8.32 -8.77
C SER A 289 -10.34 -9.32 -8.38
N PHE A 290 -9.24 -8.81 -7.84
CA PHE A 290 -8.11 -9.62 -7.40
C PHE A 290 -8.47 -10.45 -6.15
N TRP A 291 -9.17 -9.84 -5.19
CA TRP A 291 -9.73 -10.53 -4.01
C TRP A 291 -10.63 -11.72 -4.42
N ARG A 292 -11.63 -11.44 -5.26
CA ARG A 292 -12.61 -12.44 -5.69
C ARG A 292 -11.99 -13.58 -6.49
N THR A 293 -11.02 -13.28 -7.34
CA THR A 293 -10.42 -14.30 -8.22
C THR A 293 -9.53 -15.26 -7.43
N ASN A 294 -8.78 -14.74 -6.45
CA ASN A 294 -7.69 -15.50 -5.85
C ASN A 294 -7.93 -15.92 -4.40
N PHE A 295 -8.82 -15.28 -3.64
CA PHE A 295 -8.92 -15.51 -2.18
C PHE A 295 -10.32 -15.89 -1.71
N SER A 296 -11.38 -15.42 -2.37
CA SER A 296 -12.76 -15.61 -1.87
C SER A 296 -13.28 -17.06 -1.92
N ARG A 297 -12.49 -18.02 -2.36
CA ARG A 297 -12.85 -19.45 -2.40
C ARG A 297 -12.26 -20.25 -1.23
N TYR A 298 -11.32 -19.65 -0.50
CA TYR A 298 -10.68 -20.29 0.65
C TYR A 298 -11.47 -19.95 1.91
N ILE A 299 -11.70 -20.95 2.76
CA ILE A 299 -12.56 -20.86 3.94
C ILE A 299 -11.94 -21.72 5.04
N PRO A 300 -11.90 -21.27 6.31
CA PRO A 300 -12.34 -19.97 6.83
C PRO A 300 -11.27 -18.88 6.65
N ILE A 301 -11.71 -17.63 6.51
CA ILE A 301 -10.82 -16.45 6.48
C ILE A 301 -11.28 -15.47 7.58
N HIS A 302 -10.33 -14.96 8.38
CA HIS A 302 -10.58 -13.96 9.41
C HIS A 302 -9.74 -12.71 9.14
N ILE A 303 -10.40 -11.56 9.02
CA ILE A 303 -9.77 -10.26 8.75
C ILE A 303 -10.36 -9.22 9.70
N GLY A 304 -9.51 -8.46 10.38
CA GLY A 304 -9.93 -7.29 11.15
C GLY A 304 -10.53 -6.24 10.20
N SER A 305 -9.69 -5.61 9.39
CA SER A 305 -10.10 -4.56 8.46
C SER A 305 -9.79 -4.96 7.01
N LEU A 306 -10.83 -5.15 6.19
CA LEU A 306 -10.72 -5.45 4.77
C LEU A 306 -10.98 -4.21 3.94
N TRP A 307 -10.02 -3.81 3.08
CA TRP A 307 -10.14 -2.69 2.16
C TRP A 307 -10.21 -3.18 0.72
N LEU A 308 -11.37 -3.06 0.11
CA LEU A 308 -11.63 -3.40 -1.28
C LEU A 308 -11.61 -2.15 -2.15
N ILE A 309 -10.73 -2.15 -3.14
CA ILE A 309 -10.60 -1.06 -4.11
C ILE A 309 -11.38 -1.46 -5.37
N LEU A 310 -12.34 -0.62 -5.75
CA LEU A 310 -13.07 -0.67 -7.01
C LEU A 310 -12.46 0.38 -7.94
N ASP A 311 -11.75 -0.08 -8.95
CA ASP A 311 -11.02 0.79 -9.88
C ASP A 311 -11.43 0.59 -11.35
N THR A 312 -12.39 -0.29 -11.62
CA THR A 312 -12.98 -0.51 -12.95
C THR A 312 -14.49 -0.56 -12.95
N ALA A 313 -15.11 -0.09 -14.03
CA ALA A 313 -16.57 -0.15 -14.20
C ALA A 313 -17.09 -1.61 -14.10
N ARG A 314 -16.31 -2.58 -14.58
CA ARG A 314 -16.63 -4.01 -14.47
C ARG A 314 -16.79 -4.47 -13.02
N GLU A 315 -15.93 -4.03 -12.11
CA GLU A 315 -16.04 -4.37 -10.68
C GLU A 315 -17.31 -3.78 -10.06
N LEU A 316 -17.70 -2.58 -10.51
CA LEU A 316 -18.94 -1.94 -10.08
C LEU A 316 -20.17 -2.71 -10.57
N GLU A 317 -20.20 -3.06 -11.85
CA GLU A 317 -21.25 -3.90 -12.43
C GLU A 317 -21.31 -5.27 -11.75
N MET A 318 -20.17 -5.82 -11.34
CA MET A 318 -20.12 -7.09 -10.62
C MET A 318 -20.87 -7.02 -9.30
N LEU A 319 -20.79 -5.91 -8.57
CA LEU A 319 -21.56 -5.72 -7.33
C LEU A 319 -23.07 -5.65 -7.58
N GLN A 320 -23.48 -5.09 -8.72
CA GLN A 320 -24.90 -5.01 -9.11
C GLN A 320 -25.47 -6.35 -9.60
N LYS A 321 -24.68 -7.10 -10.39
CA LYS A 321 -25.13 -8.32 -11.06
C LYS A 321 -24.98 -9.59 -10.21
N TYR A 322 -23.91 -9.71 -9.41
CA TYR A 322 -23.62 -10.92 -8.65
C TYR A 322 -24.23 -10.89 -7.25
N GLN A 323 -25.53 -11.13 -7.19
CA GLN A 323 -26.21 -11.50 -5.95
C GLN A 323 -25.92 -12.98 -5.68
N MET A 324 -24.77 -13.27 -5.07
CA MET A 324 -24.47 -14.63 -4.61
C MET A 324 -25.12 -14.84 -3.25
N PHE A 325 -26.07 -15.76 -3.19
CA PHE A 325 -26.74 -16.18 -1.97
C PHE A 325 -26.02 -17.38 -1.36
N THR A 326 -24.76 -17.20 -0.99
CA THR A 326 -24.03 -18.21 -0.22
C THR A 326 -24.16 -17.92 1.26
N THR A 327 -24.00 -18.95 2.10
CA THR A 327 -23.82 -18.73 3.54
C THR A 327 -22.54 -17.89 3.73
N PRO A 328 -22.61 -16.75 4.44
CA PRO A 328 -21.45 -15.90 4.65
C PRO A 328 -20.41 -16.66 5.47
N HIS A 329 -19.19 -16.74 4.93
CA HIS A 329 -18.13 -17.60 5.46
C HIS A 329 -16.83 -16.84 5.77
N ILE A 330 -16.76 -15.57 5.38
CA ILE A 330 -15.60 -14.70 5.61
C ILE A 330 -15.90 -13.85 6.85
N SER A 331 -15.12 -14.00 7.92
CA SER A 331 -15.20 -13.14 9.10
C SER A 331 -14.46 -11.84 8.83
N VAL A 332 -15.18 -10.72 8.80
CA VAL A 332 -14.61 -9.38 8.64
C VAL A 332 -15.19 -8.47 9.71
N HIS A 333 -14.36 -7.77 10.49
CA HIS A 333 -14.86 -6.84 11.51
C HIS A 333 -15.24 -5.48 10.90
N GLU A 334 -14.38 -4.94 10.04
CA GLU A 334 -14.56 -3.67 9.33
C GLU A 334 -14.32 -3.84 7.83
N LEU A 335 -15.27 -3.38 7.01
CA LEU A 335 -15.17 -3.43 5.56
C LEU A 335 -15.13 -2.01 4.99
N TYR A 336 -14.07 -1.72 4.25
CA TYR A 336 -13.87 -0.48 3.52
C TYR A 336 -14.00 -0.74 2.02
N ILE A 337 -14.88 0.01 1.35
CA ILE A 337 -15.07 -0.09 -0.09
C ILE A 337 -14.76 1.28 -0.68
N THR A 338 -13.65 1.36 -1.42
CA THR A 338 -13.18 2.61 -2.05
C THR A 338 -13.46 2.55 -3.54
N ASN A 339 -14.29 3.46 -4.04
CA ASN A 339 -14.58 3.56 -5.48
C ASN A 339 -13.75 4.68 -6.11
N THR A 340 -12.67 4.32 -6.82
CA THR A 340 -11.73 5.29 -7.41
C THR A 340 -12.15 5.82 -8.79
N LEU A 341 -13.31 5.40 -9.31
CA LEU A 341 -13.81 5.83 -10.60
C LEU A 341 -14.39 7.25 -10.51
N VAL A 342 -13.80 8.20 -11.25
CA VAL A 342 -14.20 9.62 -11.24
C VAL A 342 -15.64 9.83 -11.74
N GLN A 343 -16.08 9.01 -12.68
CA GLN A 343 -17.35 9.21 -13.39
C GLN A 343 -18.54 8.53 -12.71
N THR A 344 -18.31 7.69 -11.69
CA THR A 344 -19.39 6.93 -11.07
C THR A 344 -19.85 7.60 -9.79
N SER A 345 -21.14 7.94 -9.74
CA SER A 345 -21.78 8.38 -8.51
C SER A 345 -22.33 7.19 -7.74
N ILE A 346 -22.26 7.21 -6.41
CA ILE A 346 -22.93 6.20 -5.59
C ILE A 346 -24.42 6.53 -5.55
N SER A 347 -25.23 5.71 -6.23
CA SER A 347 -26.69 5.78 -6.19
C SER A 347 -27.24 4.93 -5.04
N PHE A 348 -28.50 5.17 -4.68
CA PHE A 348 -29.19 4.32 -3.71
C PHE A 348 -29.30 2.86 -4.20
N LEU A 349 -29.59 2.65 -5.49
CA LEU A 349 -29.62 1.31 -6.10
C LEU A 349 -28.27 0.58 -5.93
N LEU A 350 -27.16 1.26 -6.22
CA LEU A 350 -25.83 0.67 -6.06
C LEU A 350 -25.53 0.35 -4.59
N LEU A 351 -25.92 1.23 -3.66
CA LEU A 351 -25.78 0.98 -2.23
C LEU A 351 -26.57 -0.27 -1.81
N THR A 352 -27.81 -0.43 -2.28
CA THR A 352 -28.63 -1.62 -1.99
C THR A 352 -27.95 -2.89 -2.50
N SER A 353 -27.47 -2.88 -3.75
CA SER A 353 -26.72 -4.03 -4.32
C SER A 353 -25.44 -4.34 -3.55
N LEU A 354 -24.71 -3.31 -3.12
CA LEU A 354 -23.53 -3.44 -2.27
C LEU A 354 -23.89 -4.12 -0.94
N LEU A 355 -24.94 -3.67 -0.27
CA LEU A 355 -25.38 -4.22 1.02
C LEU A 355 -25.83 -5.67 0.90
N GLU A 356 -26.57 -6.01 -0.17
CA GLU A 356 -26.92 -7.40 -0.50
C GLU A 356 -25.68 -8.26 -0.72
N TRP A 357 -24.71 -7.76 -1.50
CA TRP A 357 -23.45 -8.45 -1.75
C TRP A 357 -22.66 -8.67 -0.45
N VAL A 358 -22.53 -7.64 0.40
CA VAL A 358 -21.84 -7.71 1.69
C VAL A 358 -22.48 -8.77 2.58
N ALA A 359 -23.81 -8.76 2.68
CA ALA A 359 -24.57 -9.72 3.48
C ALA A 359 -24.38 -11.19 3.03
N GLY A 360 -24.16 -11.43 1.73
CA GLY A 360 -23.95 -12.78 1.20
C GLY A 360 -22.54 -13.34 1.39
N HIS A 361 -21.55 -12.49 1.72
CA HIS A 361 -20.13 -12.89 1.78
C HIS A 361 -19.53 -12.79 3.18
N PHE A 362 -19.93 -11.79 3.97
CA PHE A 362 -19.27 -11.48 5.23
C PHE A 362 -20.17 -11.77 6.44
N LYS A 363 -19.56 -12.35 7.47
CA LYS A 363 -20.14 -12.47 8.81
C LYS A 363 -19.34 -11.64 9.80
N GLU A 364 -19.93 -11.36 10.96
CA GLU A 364 -19.31 -10.61 12.06
C GLU A 364 -18.96 -9.14 11.72
N LEU A 365 -19.46 -8.65 10.58
CA LEU A 365 -19.26 -7.28 10.15
C LEU A 365 -19.92 -6.31 11.12
N THR A 366 -19.13 -5.41 11.70
CA THR A 366 -19.62 -4.37 12.61
C THR A 366 -19.65 -3.00 11.98
N ARG A 367 -18.76 -2.73 11.01
CA ARG A 367 -18.68 -1.44 10.33
C ARG A 367 -18.50 -1.62 8.83
N LEU A 368 -19.34 -0.95 8.05
CA LEU A 368 -19.20 -0.81 6.61
C LEU A 368 -18.89 0.66 6.28
N ILE A 369 -17.79 0.91 5.58
CA ILE A 369 -17.33 2.25 5.21
C ILE A 369 -17.18 2.30 3.70
N VAL A 370 -18.03 3.08 3.05
CA VAL A 370 -18.00 3.33 1.61
C VAL A 370 -17.36 4.68 1.38
N LEU A 371 -16.20 4.71 0.74
CA LEU A 371 -15.44 5.92 0.44
C LEU A 371 -15.67 6.31 -1.04
N PRO A 372 -16.65 7.18 -1.34
CA PRO A 372 -16.83 7.73 -2.68
C PRO A 372 -15.66 8.67 -3.00
N THR A 373 -15.06 8.53 -4.18
CA THR A 373 -14.00 9.48 -4.55
C THR A 373 -14.58 10.79 -5.06
N PHE A 374 -15.73 10.80 -5.77
CA PHE A 374 -16.17 12.06 -6.40
C PHE A 374 -17.66 12.42 -6.32
N ASN A 375 -18.65 11.52 -6.19
CA ASN A 375 -20.05 11.95 -6.04
C ASN A 375 -21.00 10.92 -5.38
N ILE A 376 -22.02 11.43 -4.69
CA ILE A 376 -23.20 10.72 -4.19
C ILE A 376 -24.43 11.31 -4.92
N THR A 377 -25.38 10.48 -5.38
CA THR A 377 -26.58 10.99 -6.07
C THR A 377 -27.47 11.82 -5.14
N PHE A 378 -28.34 12.67 -5.70
CA PHE A 378 -29.27 13.47 -4.91
C PHE A 378 -30.16 12.62 -4.01
N GLU A 379 -30.71 11.52 -4.53
CA GLU A 379 -31.51 10.56 -3.76
C GLU A 379 -30.78 10.04 -2.52
N LEU A 380 -29.53 9.60 -2.67
CA LEU A 380 -28.75 9.09 -1.54
C LEU A 380 -28.34 10.22 -0.58
N LYS A 381 -28.11 11.44 -1.08
CA LYS A 381 -27.92 12.62 -0.23
C LYS A 381 -29.16 12.90 0.60
N GLU A 382 -30.37 12.77 0.05
CA GLU A 382 -31.61 12.96 0.79
C GLU A 382 -31.75 11.91 1.90
N ILE A 383 -31.49 10.63 1.62
CA ILE A 383 -31.47 9.56 2.64
C ILE A 383 -30.48 9.88 3.77
N ILE A 384 -29.28 10.34 3.42
CA ILE A 384 -28.25 10.76 4.38
C ILE A 384 -28.73 11.97 5.20
N ARG A 385 -29.34 12.97 4.55
CA ARG A 385 -29.83 14.21 5.17
C ARG A 385 -30.99 13.94 6.13
N THR A 386 -31.93 13.08 5.75
CA THR A 386 -33.09 12.72 6.57
C THR A 386 -32.77 11.68 7.63
N GLN A 387 -31.52 11.18 7.68
CA GLN A 387 -31.09 10.14 8.62
C GLN A 387 -32.03 8.92 8.58
N THR A 388 -32.46 8.54 7.37
CA THR A 388 -33.39 7.44 7.19
C THR A 388 -32.72 6.12 7.61
N PRO A 389 -33.24 5.38 8.58
CA PRO A 389 -32.57 4.20 9.08
C PRO A 389 -32.68 3.03 8.11
N ILE A 390 -31.63 2.20 8.07
CA ILE A 390 -31.57 0.97 7.28
C ILE A 390 -31.72 -0.23 8.22
N TYR A 391 -32.58 -1.18 7.88
CA TYR A 391 -32.70 -2.46 8.56
C TYR A 391 -32.12 -3.59 7.71
N MET A 392 -31.23 -4.39 8.32
CA MET A 392 -30.57 -5.54 7.69
C MET A 392 -30.58 -6.76 8.61
N LYS A 393 -31.53 -7.68 8.41
CA LYS A 393 -31.62 -8.93 9.18
C LYS A 393 -30.40 -9.85 8.98
N THR A 394 -29.78 -9.80 7.81
CA THR A 394 -28.68 -10.67 7.39
C THR A 394 -27.33 -10.29 8.00
N LEU A 395 -27.20 -9.07 8.54
CA LEU A 395 -25.99 -8.58 9.19
C LEU A 395 -26.30 -8.10 10.61
N PRO A 396 -26.68 -9.00 11.53
CA PRO A 396 -27.15 -8.62 12.87
C PRO A 396 -26.07 -7.93 13.73
N THR A 397 -24.79 -8.09 13.38
CA THR A 397 -23.66 -7.48 14.08
C THR A 397 -23.33 -6.06 13.58
N LEU A 398 -23.92 -5.62 12.47
CA LEU A 398 -23.59 -4.34 11.84
C LEU A 398 -24.09 -3.18 12.69
N LYS A 399 -23.17 -2.32 13.13
CA LYS A 399 -23.45 -1.17 14.01
C LYS A 399 -23.41 0.17 13.28
N SER A 400 -22.64 0.28 12.20
CA SER A 400 -22.55 1.53 11.44
C SER A 400 -22.35 1.30 9.95
N ILE A 401 -23.07 2.06 9.13
CA ILE A 401 -22.80 2.27 7.71
C ILE A 401 -22.33 3.70 7.53
N ILE A 402 -21.14 3.91 6.99
CA ILE A 402 -20.57 5.23 6.73
C ILE A 402 -20.40 5.41 5.23
N ILE A 403 -20.91 6.50 4.68
CA ILE A 403 -20.72 6.88 3.28
C ILE A 403 -20.02 8.24 3.23
N GLY A 404 -18.77 8.24 2.78
CA GLY A 404 -17.88 9.39 2.88
C GLY A 404 -17.66 9.77 4.34
N TYR A 405 -18.25 10.89 4.76
CA TYR A 405 -18.18 11.40 6.13
C TYR A 405 -19.52 11.28 6.88
N HIS A 406 -20.53 10.69 6.27
CA HIS A 406 -21.87 10.60 6.83
C HIS A 406 -22.15 9.21 7.37
N THR A 407 -22.65 9.14 8.60
CA THR A 407 -23.15 7.89 9.19
C THR A 407 -24.63 7.75 8.86
N ILE A 408 -25.03 6.58 8.38
CA ILE A 408 -26.42 6.20 8.19
C ILE A 408 -26.85 5.37 9.41
N PRO A 409 -27.96 5.72 10.08
CA PRO A 409 -28.42 4.98 11.25
C PRO A 409 -28.87 3.58 10.83
N ILE A 410 -28.58 2.59 11.68
CA ILE A 410 -29.07 1.23 11.52
C ILE A 410 -30.23 1.04 12.49
N HIS A 411 -31.35 0.53 11.98
CA HIS A 411 -32.51 0.25 12.81
C HIS A 411 -32.26 -0.96 13.71
N ASN A 412 -32.42 -0.77 15.02
CA ASN A 412 -32.43 -1.86 15.98
C ASN A 412 -33.80 -2.57 15.91
N PRO A 413 -33.87 -3.87 15.59
CA PRO A 413 -35.14 -4.61 15.54
C PRO A 413 -35.90 -4.65 16.87
N SER A 414 -35.26 -4.29 17.98
CA SER A 414 -35.89 -4.18 19.30
C SER A 414 -36.74 -2.91 19.46
N SER A 415 -36.62 -1.94 18.55
CA SER A 415 -37.38 -0.69 18.55
C SER A 415 -38.53 -0.74 17.54
N PRO A 416 -39.65 -0.01 17.75
CA PRO A 416 -40.70 0.09 16.73
C PRO A 416 -40.16 0.62 15.40
N ALA A 417 -40.59 0.01 14.29
CA ALA A 417 -40.15 0.40 12.95
C ALA A 417 -40.67 1.81 12.60
N PRO A 418 -39.80 2.75 12.23
CA PRO A 418 -40.23 4.07 11.77
C PRO A 418 -40.89 3.97 10.38
N SER A 419 -41.77 4.92 10.06
CA SER A 419 -42.52 4.92 8.79
C SER A 419 -41.65 5.03 7.54
N ASN A 420 -40.45 5.58 7.67
CA ASN A 420 -39.48 5.73 6.58
C ASN A 420 -38.41 4.62 6.54
N LEU A 421 -38.57 3.52 7.29
CA LEU A 421 -37.55 2.47 7.37
C LEU A 421 -37.20 1.86 6.00
N ILE A 422 -35.92 1.90 5.63
CA ILE A 422 -35.42 1.19 4.45
C ILE A 422 -35.10 -0.25 4.84
N THR A 423 -35.85 -1.20 4.31
CA THR A 423 -35.57 -2.63 4.50
C THR A 423 -34.77 -3.15 3.32
N ILE A 424 -33.57 -3.68 3.57
CA ILE A 424 -32.84 -4.42 2.54
C ILE A 424 -33.41 -5.85 2.53
N PRO A 425 -34.14 -6.25 1.48
CA PRO A 425 -34.82 -7.53 1.46
C PRO A 425 -33.79 -8.66 1.55
N ASN A 426 -34.03 -9.61 2.43
CA ASN A 426 -33.36 -10.89 2.33
C ASN A 426 -34.03 -11.63 1.16
N LYS A 427 -33.51 -11.48 -0.06
CA LYS A 427 -33.89 -12.35 -1.18
C LYS A 427 -33.50 -13.77 -0.78
N THR A 428 -34.43 -14.45 -0.12
CA THR A 428 -34.23 -15.78 0.40
C THR A 428 -34.27 -16.72 -0.80
N ILE A 429 -33.28 -17.61 -0.88
CA ILE A 429 -32.89 -18.52 -1.99
C ILE A 429 -34.02 -19.41 -2.55
N LEU A 430 -35.23 -19.35 -2.03
CA LEU A 430 -36.18 -20.45 -2.10
C LEU A 430 -36.96 -20.62 -3.41
N SER A 431 -36.73 -19.85 -4.47
CA SER A 431 -37.56 -19.99 -5.70
C SER A 431 -36.82 -20.19 -7.04
N THR A 432 -35.49 -20.20 -7.09
CA THR A 432 -34.79 -20.29 -8.41
C THR A 432 -33.83 -21.48 -8.56
N ILE A 433 -33.52 -22.20 -7.48
CA ILE A 433 -32.67 -23.41 -7.58
C ILE A 433 -33.44 -24.62 -8.13
N SER A 434 -34.78 -24.62 -8.14
CA SER A 434 -35.56 -25.71 -8.74
C SER A 434 -35.68 -25.69 -10.27
N GLN A 435 -35.07 -24.71 -10.96
CA GLN A 435 -35.14 -24.58 -12.43
C GLN A 435 -33.80 -24.74 -13.16
N PHE A 436 -32.69 -24.92 -12.45
CA PHE A 436 -31.42 -25.31 -13.08
C PHE A 436 -31.35 -26.84 -13.12
N ASP A 437 -31.81 -27.44 -14.21
CA ASP A 437 -31.50 -28.83 -14.55
C ASP A 437 -30.06 -28.88 -15.10
N PRO A 438 -29.07 -29.45 -14.37
CA PRO A 438 -27.70 -29.57 -14.86
C PRO A 438 -27.56 -30.54 -16.05
N ARG A 439 -28.65 -31.15 -16.54
CA ARG A 439 -28.65 -32.06 -17.70
C ARG A 439 -29.03 -31.39 -19.03
N ALA A 440 -29.34 -30.09 -19.07
CA ALA A 440 -29.61 -29.42 -20.35
C ALA A 440 -28.32 -29.35 -21.19
N PRO A 441 -28.26 -30.00 -22.38
CA PRO A 441 -27.07 -29.99 -23.21
C PRO A 441 -26.79 -28.57 -23.74
N LEU A 442 -25.53 -28.15 -23.64
CA LEU A 442 -25.02 -26.93 -24.27
C LEU A 442 -25.21 -27.03 -25.78
N ALA A 443 -26.19 -26.30 -26.31
CA ALA A 443 -26.33 -26.12 -27.74
C ALA A 443 -25.06 -25.45 -28.29
N GLN A 444 -24.35 -26.17 -29.15
CA GLN A 444 -23.22 -25.66 -29.90
C GLN A 444 -23.72 -24.58 -30.87
N SER A 445 -23.24 -23.34 -30.68
CA SER A 445 -23.42 -22.26 -31.63
C SER A 445 -22.49 -22.50 -32.81
N GLU A 446 -23.04 -22.96 -33.92
CA GLU A 446 -22.36 -23.05 -35.21
C GLU A 446 -21.87 -21.66 -35.66
N SER A 447 -20.58 -21.62 -35.99
CA SER A 447 -19.89 -20.46 -36.54
C SER A 447 -19.83 -20.64 -38.05
N SER A 448 -20.74 -20.00 -38.78
CA SER A 448 -20.72 -19.90 -40.24
C SER A 448 -20.35 -18.48 -40.67
N LEU A 449 -19.48 -18.39 -41.69
CA LEU A 449 -19.08 -17.21 -42.49
C LEU A 449 -17.65 -16.68 -42.23
N ILE A 450 -16.66 -17.35 -42.83
CA ILE A 450 -15.60 -16.65 -43.56
C ILE A 450 -15.57 -17.25 -44.97
N GLN A 451 -16.06 -16.48 -45.94
CA GLN A 451 -15.87 -16.74 -47.37
C GLN A 451 -14.41 -16.50 -47.73
N SER A 452 -13.83 -17.50 -48.38
CA SER A 452 -12.58 -17.45 -49.14
C SER A 452 -12.71 -16.48 -50.32
N ASN A 453 -11.78 -15.55 -50.47
CA ASN A 453 -11.56 -14.81 -51.69
C ASN A 453 -10.10 -15.06 -52.14
N PRO A 454 -9.86 -15.88 -53.17
CA PRO A 454 -8.59 -15.92 -53.86
C PRO A 454 -8.62 -14.87 -54.98
N ASP A 455 -7.57 -14.07 -55.10
CA ASP A 455 -6.93 -13.70 -56.37
C ASP A 455 -6.10 -12.42 -56.25
N LEU A 456 -4.98 -12.44 -57.01
CA LEU A 456 -4.10 -11.34 -57.48
C LEU A 456 -2.74 -11.16 -56.79
N PRO A 457 -1.70 -10.77 -57.56
CA PRO A 457 -0.50 -11.58 -57.72
C PRO A 457 0.79 -10.87 -57.34
N SER A 458 1.86 -11.65 -57.35
CA SER A 458 3.27 -11.25 -57.28
C SER A 458 3.67 -10.18 -58.30
N SER A 459 4.29 -9.09 -57.86
CA SER A 459 5.49 -8.49 -58.48
C SER A 459 5.97 -7.24 -57.72
N CYS A 460 7.30 -7.08 -57.74
CA CYS A 460 8.18 -6.03 -57.18
C CYS A 460 8.60 -6.19 -55.71
#